data_AF-A0A1C0U1B6-F1
#
_entry.id   AF-A0A1C0U1B6-F1
#
_cell.length_a   1.000
_cell.length_b   1.000
_cell.length_c   1.000
_cell.angle_alpha   90.00
_cell.angle_beta   90.00
_cell.angle_gamma   90.00
#
_symmetry.space_group_name_H-M   'P 1'
#
loop_
_entity.id
_entity.type
_entity.pdbx_description
1 polymer ?
#
loop_
_entity_poly.entity_id
_entity_poly.type
_entity_poly.pdbx_seq_one_letter_code
_entity_poly.pdbx_strand_id
1 'polypeptide(L)'
;MEALIGGIFLDSDIQTVERTILKWYETRLNEISPGDKQKDPKTRLQEYLQGHHLPLPSYLVVMVRGEAHDQEFTIHCQVSGIEQPVKGTGSSRRKAEQAAAEQALKQLELE
;
A
#
# COMPACT_ATOMS: atom_id res chain seq x y z
N MET A 1 3.65 -24.31 -2.82
CA MET A 1 2.60 -24.21 -3.86
C MET A 1 3.20 -24.55 -5.23
N GLU A 2 4.35 -23.96 -5.57
CA GLU A 2 5.11 -24.25 -6.81
C GLU A 2 5.43 -25.74 -7.02
N ALA A 3 5.81 -26.48 -5.97
CA ALA A 3 6.07 -27.93 -6.08
C ALA A 3 4.83 -28.76 -6.47
N LEU A 4 3.64 -28.35 -6.04
CA LEU A 4 2.38 -29.01 -6.40
C LEU A 4 2.02 -28.75 -7.87
N ILE A 5 2.24 -27.52 -8.34
CA ILE A 5 2.09 -27.15 -9.75
C ILE A 5 3.04 -27.98 -10.62
N GLY A 6 4.30 -28.15 -10.19
CA GLY A 6 5.27 -29.01 -10.86
C GLY A 6 4.83 -30.47 -10.94
N GLY A 7 4.23 -30.99 -9.85
CA GLY A 7 3.65 -32.34 -9.85
C GLY A 7 2.51 -32.51 -10.88
N ILE A 8 1.59 -31.55 -10.95
CA ILE A 8 0.49 -31.57 -11.93
C ILE A 8 1.02 -31.47 -13.37
N PHE A 9 2.06 -30.66 -13.61
CA PHE A 9 2.69 -30.56 -14.92
C PHE A 9 3.30 -31.88 -15.39
N LEU A 10 3.97 -32.59 -14.48
CA LEU A 10 4.59 -33.89 -14.78
C LEU A 10 3.55 -34.99 -15.02
N ASP A 11 2.38 -34.91 -14.36
CA ASP A 11 1.31 -35.92 -14.45
C ASP A 11 0.32 -35.66 -15.61
N SER A 12 0.27 -34.43 -16.14
CA SER A 12 -0.68 -34.04 -17.17
C SER A 12 -0.01 -33.26 -18.32
N ASP A 13 -0.31 -31.96 -18.46
CA ASP A 13 0.19 -31.08 -19.50
C ASP A 13 0.09 -29.60 -19.07
N ILE A 14 0.67 -28.71 -19.88
CA ILE A 14 0.68 -27.26 -19.60
C ILE A 14 -0.72 -26.63 -19.56
N GLN A 15 -1.67 -27.12 -20.37
CA GLN A 15 -3.01 -26.56 -20.46
C GLN A 15 -3.82 -26.89 -19.20
N THR A 16 -3.62 -28.09 -18.65
CA THR A 16 -4.23 -28.55 -17.40
C THR A 16 -3.69 -27.76 -16.21
N VAL A 17 -2.39 -27.49 -16.19
CA VAL A 17 -1.74 -26.64 -15.20
C VAL A 17 -2.28 -25.21 -15.25
N GLU A 18 -2.32 -24.60 -16.44
CA GLU A 18 -2.81 -23.24 -16.63
C GLU A 18 -4.25 -23.08 -16.13
N ARG A 19 -5.15 -23.98 -16.53
CA ARG A 19 -6.55 -23.97 -16.10
C ARG A 19 -6.69 -24.09 -14.58
N THR A 20 -5.86 -24.94 -13.97
CA THR A 20 -5.85 -25.15 -12.52
C THR A 20 -5.38 -23.91 -11.78
N ILE A 21 -4.29 -23.28 -12.22
CA ILE A 21 -3.76 -22.04 -11.64
C ILE A 21 -4.79 -20.92 -11.79
N LEU A 22 -5.33 -20.71 -12.99
CA LEU A 22 -6.33 -19.66 -13.24
C LEU A 22 -7.56 -19.86 -12.35
N LYS A 23 -8.03 -21.09 -12.17
CA LYS A 23 -9.15 -21.39 -11.27
C LYS A 23 -8.82 -21.13 -9.80
N TRP A 24 -7.63 -21.51 -9.33
CA TRP A 24 -7.22 -21.26 -7.94
C TRP A 24 -7.05 -19.78 -7.61
N TYR A 25 -6.62 -19.00 -8.60
CA TYR A 25 -6.36 -17.58 -8.44
C TYR A 25 -7.49 -16.68 -8.93
N GLU A 26 -8.56 -17.23 -9.50
CA GLU A 26 -9.68 -16.49 -10.10
C GLU A 26 -10.19 -15.37 -9.19
N THR A 27 -10.52 -15.69 -7.94
CA THR A 27 -11.00 -14.71 -6.96
C THR A 27 -9.97 -13.61 -6.72
N ARG A 28 -8.69 -13.96 -6.55
CA ARG A 28 -7.61 -13.00 -6.31
C ARG A 28 -7.35 -12.12 -7.53
N LEU A 29 -7.37 -12.71 -8.73
CA LEU A 29 -7.21 -12.00 -9.99
C LEU A 29 -8.35 -11.01 -10.23
N ASN A 30 -9.58 -11.38 -9.85
CA ASN A 30 -10.75 -10.50 -9.92
C ASN A 30 -10.72 -9.38 -8.85
N GLU A 31 -10.10 -9.62 -7.69
CA GLU A 31 -9.89 -8.61 -6.65
C GLU A 31 -8.71 -7.67 -6.93
N ILE A 32 -7.74 -8.11 -7.75
CA ILE A 32 -6.62 -7.26 -8.17
C ILE A 32 -7.15 -6.20 -9.14
N SER A 33 -7.19 -4.96 -8.67
CA SER A 33 -7.37 -3.79 -9.54
C SER A 33 -6.00 -3.38 -10.10
N PRO A 34 -5.74 -3.51 -11.42
CA PRO A 34 -4.52 -2.98 -12.01
C PRO A 34 -4.56 -1.45 -11.97
N GLY A 35 -3.65 -0.84 -11.22
CA GLY A 35 -3.57 0.61 -11.00
C GLY A 35 -2.72 0.94 -9.78
N ASP A 36 -2.42 2.22 -9.57
CA ASP A 36 -1.38 2.81 -8.70
C ASP A 36 -1.18 2.25 -7.28
N LYS A 37 -2.09 1.41 -6.77
CA LYS A 37 -2.02 0.75 -5.45
C LYS A 37 -0.87 -0.25 -5.28
N GLN A 38 -0.12 -0.59 -6.32
CA GLN A 38 1.14 -1.35 -6.15
C GLN A 38 2.28 -0.51 -5.59
N LYS A 39 2.24 0.81 -5.79
CA LYS A 39 3.23 1.71 -5.21
C LYS A 39 2.84 2.10 -3.80
N ASP A 40 3.83 2.12 -2.92
CA ASP A 40 3.67 2.60 -1.55
C ASP A 40 3.03 4.02 -1.54
N PRO A 41 2.03 4.28 -0.68
CA PRO A 41 1.33 5.57 -0.65
C PRO A 41 2.26 6.78 -0.48
N LYS A 42 3.39 6.62 0.22
CA LYS A 42 4.39 7.69 0.36
C LYS A 42 5.08 7.99 -0.95
N THR A 43 5.37 6.95 -1.74
CA THR A 43 6.00 7.12 -3.07
C THR A 43 5.03 7.79 -4.02
N ARG A 44 3.76 7.38 -4.04
CA ARG A 44 2.72 8.03 -4.87
C ARG A 44 2.55 9.51 -4.52
N LEU A 45 2.43 9.82 -3.23
CA LEU A 45 2.31 11.21 -2.76
C LEU A 45 3.53 12.04 -3.13
N GLN A 46 4.73 11.48 -2.99
CA GLN A 46 5.96 12.15 -3.37
C GLN A 46 6.01 12.41 -4.89
N GLU A 47 5.75 11.41 -5.73
CA GLU A 47 5.73 11.55 -7.19
C GLU A 47 4.71 12.60 -7.64
N TYR A 48 3.52 12.61 -7.04
CA TYR A 48 2.51 13.62 -7.29
C TYR A 48 3.01 15.03 -6.99
N LEU A 49 3.51 15.27 -5.78
CA LEU A 49 3.99 16.60 -5.38
C LEU A 49 5.16 17.06 -6.26
N GLN A 50 6.08 16.16 -6.59
CA GLN A 50 7.18 16.45 -7.49
C GLN A 50 6.71 16.79 -8.91
N GLY A 51 5.75 16.03 -9.47
CA GLY A 51 5.16 16.31 -10.78
C GLY A 51 4.49 17.69 -10.86
N HIS A 52 3.95 18.17 -9.73
CA HIS A 52 3.32 19.48 -9.60
C HIS A 52 4.27 20.60 -9.14
N HIS A 53 5.58 20.34 -9.04
CA HIS A 53 6.58 21.30 -8.55
C HIS A 53 6.27 21.82 -7.12
N LEU A 54 5.59 21.02 -6.32
CA LEU A 54 5.26 21.31 -4.93
C LEU A 54 6.35 20.79 -3.98
N PRO A 55 6.48 21.40 -2.79
CA PRO A 55 7.32 20.87 -1.72
C PRO A 55 6.99 19.42 -1.36
N LEU A 56 8.02 18.67 -0.96
CA LEU A 56 7.89 17.30 -0.47
C LEU A 56 7.06 17.23 0.83
N PRO A 57 6.39 16.10 1.11
CA PRO A 57 5.57 15.95 2.31
C PRO A 57 6.45 15.87 3.56
N SER A 58 6.00 16.53 4.64
CA SER A 58 6.67 16.49 5.95
C SER A 58 5.92 15.58 6.91
N TYR A 59 6.64 14.71 7.61
CA TYR A 59 6.06 13.76 8.56
C TYR A 59 6.56 14.02 9.98
N LEU A 60 5.64 14.22 10.92
CA LEU A 60 5.93 14.43 12.33
C LEU A 60 5.27 13.34 13.19
N VAL A 61 6.07 12.66 14.01
CA VAL A 61 5.53 11.76 15.04
C VAL A 61 4.96 12.60 16.17
N VAL A 62 3.65 12.54 16.38
CA VAL A 62 2.96 13.32 17.41
C VAL A 62 2.60 12.50 18.64
N MET A 63 2.58 11.19 18.51
CA MET A 63 2.23 10.30 19.62
C MET A 63 2.80 8.90 19.41
N VAL A 64 3.27 8.30 20.50
CA VAL A 64 3.58 6.87 20.59
C VAL A 64 2.91 6.35 21.85
N ARG A 65 2.09 5.30 21.72
CA ARG A 65 1.34 4.69 22.83
C ARG A 65 1.52 3.18 22.81
N GLY A 66 1.29 2.53 23.94
CA GLY A 66 1.38 1.08 24.07
C GLY A 66 2.74 0.57 24.54
N GLU A 67 2.78 -0.72 24.85
CA GLU A 67 3.98 -1.43 25.29
C GLU A 67 4.93 -1.67 24.12
N ALA A 68 6.22 -1.91 24.37
CA ALA A 68 7.24 -2.04 23.32
C ALA A 68 6.91 -3.07 22.21
N HIS A 69 6.13 -4.11 22.54
CA HIS A 69 5.71 -5.16 21.59
C HIS A 69 4.34 -4.88 20.93
N ASP A 70 3.64 -3.84 21.36
CA ASP A 70 2.31 -3.43 20.89
C ASP A 70 2.20 -1.89 20.86
N GLN A 71 3.16 -1.26 20.18
CA GLN A 71 3.20 0.19 20.07
C GLN A 71 2.33 0.68 18.91
N GLU A 72 1.52 1.70 19.18
CA GLU A 72 0.82 2.49 18.18
C GLU A 72 1.50 3.84 17.99
N PHE A 73 1.85 4.15 16.75
CA PHE A 73 2.43 5.41 16.33
C PHE A 73 1.35 6.26 15.68
N THR A 74 1.29 7.54 16.05
CA THR A 74 0.49 8.56 15.35
C THR A 74 1.43 9.55 14.68
N ILE A 75 1.17 9.81 13.40
CA ILE A 75 1.96 10.71 12.57
C ILE A 75 1.05 11.74 11.92
N HIS A 76 1.52 12.99 11.89
CA HIS A 76 0.93 14.06 11.09
C HIS A 76 1.75 14.20 9.80
N CYS A 77 1.08 14.16 8.66
CA CYS A 77 1.60 14.42 7.33
C CYS A 77 1.16 15.82 6.90
N GLN A 78 2.12 16.71 6.65
CA GLN A 78 1.87 18.04 6.14
C GLN A 78 2.24 18.11 4.67
N VAL A 79 1.29 18.59 3.86
CA VAL A 79 1.37 18.59 2.41
C VAL A 79 0.89 19.93 1.87
N SER A 80 1.59 20.47 0.87
CA SER A 80 1.13 21.67 0.17
C SER A 80 -0.19 21.41 -0.54
N GLY A 81 -1.19 22.27 -0.29
CA GLY A 81 -2.56 22.08 -0.77
C GLY A 81 -3.53 21.61 0.32
N ILE A 82 -3.05 21.18 1.48
CA ILE A 82 -3.87 20.85 2.64
C ILE A 82 -3.46 21.75 3.81
N GLU A 83 -4.39 22.59 4.30
CA GLU A 83 -4.10 23.52 5.40
C GLU A 83 -3.81 22.80 6.72
N GLN A 84 -4.53 21.72 7.01
CA GLN A 84 -4.40 20.97 8.25
C GLN A 84 -3.58 19.70 8.05
N PRO A 85 -2.64 19.38 8.97
CA PRO A 85 -1.89 18.13 8.88
C PRO A 85 -2.80 16.91 8.91
N VAL A 86 -2.56 15.98 7.99
CA VAL A 86 -3.32 14.75 7.87
C VAL A 86 -2.78 13.71 8.84
N LYS A 87 -3.64 13.13 9.66
CA LYS A 87 -3.25 12.15 10.69
C LYS A 87 -3.28 10.73 10.12
N GLY A 88 -2.23 9.95 10.40
CA GLY A 88 -2.18 8.51 10.18
C GLY A 88 -1.68 7.76 11.42
N THR A 89 -2.19 6.55 11.63
CA THR A 89 -1.77 5.67 12.74
C THR A 89 -1.30 4.32 12.24
N GLY A 90 -0.48 3.62 13.03
CA GLY A 90 -0.04 2.28 12.71
C GLY A 90 0.91 1.67 13.74
N SER A 91 1.08 0.35 13.67
CA SER A 91 1.93 -0.40 14.62
C SER A 91 3.44 -0.20 14.45
N SER A 92 3.84 0.64 13.51
CA SER A 92 5.22 1.10 13.36
C SER A 92 5.19 2.50 12.76
N ARG A 93 6.27 3.25 12.97
CA ARG A 93 6.45 4.57 12.34
C ARG A 93 6.20 4.53 10.83
N ARG A 94 6.77 3.53 10.13
CA ARG A 94 6.60 3.37 8.67
C ARG A 94 5.14 3.18 8.27
N LYS A 95 4.40 2.32 8.99
CA LYS A 95 2.97 2.08 8.72
C LYS A 95 2.11 3.32 8.98
N ALA A 96 2.38 4.04 10.06
CA ALA A 96 1.67 5.28 10.39
C ALA A 96 1.92 6.38 9.34
N GLU A 97 3.15 6.47 8.84
CA GLU A 97 3.56 7.37 7.74
C GLU A 97 2.83 7.03 6.43
N GLN A 98 2.77 5.75 6.06
CA GLN A 98 2.01 5.28 4.89
C GLN A 98 0.52 5.58 5.03
N ALA A 99 -0.06 5.35 6.21
CA ALA A 99 -1.46 5.65 6.50
C ALA A 99 -1.75 7.16 6.37
N ALA A 100 -0.85 8.02 6.87
CA ALA A 100 -1.02 9.47 6.74
C ALA A 100 -0.88 9.93 5.28
N ALA A 101 0.00 9.30 4.49
CA ALA A 101 0.17 9.59 3.07
C ALA A 101 -1.06 9.18 2.25
N GLU A 102 -1.64 8.02 2.52
CA GLU A 102 -2.88 7.55 1.90
C GLU A 102 -4.04 8.52 2.13
N GLN A 103 -4.19 9.00 3.37
CA GLN A 103 -5.23 9.98 3.70
C GLN A 103 -5.00 11.32 2.99
N ALA A 104 -3.74 11.74 2.85
CA ALA A 104 -3.41 12.96 2.11
C ALA A 104 -3.73 12.82 0.61
N LEU A 105 -3.44 11.67 0.01
CA LEU A 105 -3.81 11.38 -1.39
C LEU A 105 -5.32 11.46 -1.61
N LYS A 106 -6.12 10.89 -0.70
CA LYS A 106 -7.60 10.98 -0.75
C LYS A 106 -8.10 12.41 -0.65
N GLN A 107 -7.51 13.21 0.24
CA GLN A 107 -7.92 14.61 0.41
C GLN A 107 -7.51 15.49 -0.78
N LEU A 108 -6.47 15.10 -1.52
CA LEU A 108 -6.08 15.73 -2.78
C LEU A 108 -6.89 15.23 -3.99
N GLU A 109 -7.96 14.45 -3.75
CA GLU A 109 -8.86 13.89 -4.78
C GLU A 109 -8.12 12.99 -5.81
N LEU A 110 -7.02 12.36 -5.40
CA LEU A 110 -6.27 11.42 -6.22
C LEU A 110 -6.76 9.96 -6.08
N GLU A 111 -7.76 9.74 -5.23
CA GLU A 111 -8.46 8.46 -4.98
C GLU A 111 -9.93 8.65 -4.60
#